data_AF-A0A7H8IIT0-F1
#
_entry.id   AF-A0A7H8IIT0-F1
#
_cell.length_a   1.000
_cell.length_b   1.000
_cell.length_c   1.000
_cell.angle_alpha   90.00
_cell.angle_beta   90.00
_cell.angle_gamma   90.00
#
_symmetry.space_group_name_H-M   'P 1'
#
loop_
_entity.id
_entity.type
_entity.pdbx_description
1 polymer ?
#
loop_
_entity_poly.entity_id
_entity_poly.type
_entity_poly.pdbx_seq_one_letter_code
_entity_poly.pdbx_strand_id
1 'polypeptide(L)'
;MPQQTMTAAELSDAAAEAIRQLNHLTRPAGNGLEYPGDAYSTVSNLKTLVQRLPQTFEQIFAFLADLHEGGNLRSDRGPNADDDVAAVKAALDWAADDARNLAETLDSAHSALSPISYAA
;
A
#
# COMPACT_ATOMS: atom_id res chain seq x y z
N MET A 1 -29.02 0.83 5.55
CA MET A 1 -28.11 1.80 6.18
C MET A 1 -27.35 2.47 5.04
N PRO A 2 -27.38 3.80 4.86
CA PRO A 2 -26.47 4.44 3.92
C PRO A 2 -25.04 4.16 4.38
N GLN A 3 -24.23 3.55 3.53
CA GLN A 3 -22.80 3.36 3.78
C GLN A 3 -22.20 4.77 3.85
N GLN A 4 -21.62 5.16 4.98
CA GLN A 4 -20.86 6.41 5.04
C GLN A 4 -19.70 6.30 4.03
N THR A 5 -19.70 7.15 3.02
CA THR A 5 -18.63 7.21 2.03
C THR A 5 -17.41 7.82 2.69
N MET A 6 -16.40 6.99 3.00
CA MET A 6 -15.10 7.46 3.44
C MET A 6 -14.36 8.12 2.28
N THR A 7 -13.61 9.18 2.57
CA THR A 7 -12.65 9.79 1.65
C THR A 7 -11.44 8.89 1.42
N ALA A 8 -10.66 9.16 0.36
CA ALA A 8 -9.40 8.44 0.11
C ALA A 8 -8.41 8.56 1.28
N ALA A 9 -8.35 9.73 1.93
CA ALA A 9 -7.51 9.97 3.10
C ALA A 9 -7.94 9.11 4.28
N GLU A 10 -9.24 9.09 4.62
CA GLU A 10 -9.77 8.25 5.71
C GLU A 10 -9.57 6.75 5.46
N LEU A 11 -9.69 6.28 4.21
CA LEU A 11 -9.41 4.89 3.86
C LEU A 11 -7.91 4.56 3.98
N SER A 12 -7.03 5.47 3.57
CA SER A 12 -5.58 5.27 3.70
C SER A 12 -5.13 5.25 5.16
N ASP A 13 -5.74 6.07 6.02
CA ASP A 13 -5.51 6.07 7.47
C ASP A 13 -6.02 4.78 8.12
N ALA A 14 -7.23 4.34 7.75
CA ALA A 14 -7.77 3.05 8.22
C ALA A 14 -6.89 1.86 7.80
N ALA A 15 -6.30 1.89 6.59
CA ALA A 15 -5.35 0.88 6.15
C ALA A 15 -4.07 0.89 6.99
N ALA A 16 -3.52 2.07 7.31
CA ALA A 16 -2.35 2.20 8.17
C ALA A 16 -2.62 1.68 9.60
N GLU A 17 -3.80 1.98 10.14
CA GLU A 17 -4.25 1.49 11.44
C GLU A 17 -4.45 -0.03 11.45
N ALA A 18 -4.99 -0.61 10.38
CA ALA A 18 -5.08 -2.06 10.23
C ALA A 18 -3.70 -2.73 10.21
N ILE A 19 -2.71 -2.14 9.53
CA ILE A 19 -1.32 -2.62 9.56
C ILE A 19 -0.72 -2.48 10.96
N ARG A 20 -1.02 -1.40 11.70
CA ARG A 20 -0.58 -1.25 13.09
C ARG A 20 -1.12 -2.38 13.96
N GLN A 21 -2.41 -2.69 13.85
CA GLN A 21 -3.03 -3.80 14.60
C GLN A 21 -2.44 -5.15 14.22
N LEU A 22 -2.24 -5.40 12.91
CA LEU A 22 -1.53 -6.59 12.43
C LEU A 22 -0.14 -6.70 13.07
N ASN A 23 0.64 -5.62 13.07
CA ASN A 23 1.97 -5.56 13.67
C ASN A 23 1.96 -5.76 15.20
N HIS A 24 0.85 -5.49 15.89
CA HIS A 24 0.72 -5.83 17.31
C HIS A 24 0.45 -7.32 17.50
N LEU A 25 -0.42 -7.91 16.67
CA LEU A 25 -0.80 -9.31 16.74
C LEU A 25 0.34 -10.26 16.35
N THR A 26 1.25 -9.86 15.46
CA THR A 26 2.37 -10.67 14.97
C THR A 26 3.64 -10.59 15.81
N ARG A 27 3.65 -9.84 16.93
CA ARG A 27 4.80 -9.79 17.86
C ARG A 27 4.96 -11.12 18.63
N PRO A 28 6.14 -11.42 19.20
CA PRO A 28 6.35 -12.62 20.01
C PRO A 28 5.39 -12.78 21.20
N ALA A 29 4.91 -11.67 21.77
CA ALA A 29 3.92 -11.65 22.85
C ALA A 29 2.47 -11.48 22.33
N GLY A 30 2.28 -11.36 21.02
CA GLY A 30 0.98 -11.33 20.37
C GLY A 30 0.39 -12.73 20.21
N ASN A 31 -0.88 -12.79 19.87
CA ASN A 31 -1.64 -14.02 19.68
C ASN A 31 -2.16 -14.17 18.23
N GLY A 32 -1.55 -13.47 17.27
CA GLY A 32 -1.96 -13.49 15.87
C GLY A 32 -1.38 -14.61 15.03
N LEU A 33 -0.38 -15.34 15.55
CA LEU A 33 0.30 -16.44 14.85
C LEU A 33 0.46 -17.60 15.84
N GLU A 34 -0.19 -18.73 15.58
CA GLU A 34 -0.09 -19.95 16.39
C GLU A 34 0.58 -21.08 15.60
N TYR A 35 0.27 -21.19 14.30
CA TYR A 35 0.78 -22.21 13.40
C TYR A 35 1.46 -21.60 12.16
N PRO A 36 2.36 -22.32 11.46
CA PRO A 36 2.96 -21.85 10.21
C PRO A 36 1.94 -21.45 9.13
N GLY A 37 0.76 -22.08 9.13
CA GLY A 37 -0.35 -21.71 8.24
C GLY A 37 -0.88 -20.29 8.44
N ASP A 38 -0.74 -19.72 9.64
CA ASP A 38 -1.13 -18.33 9.92
C ASP A 38 -0.16 -17.36 9.25
N ALA A 39 1.14 -17.67 9.28
CA ALA A 39 2.15 -16.90 8.58
C ALA A 39 1.96 -16.98 7.07
N TYR A 40 1.67 -18.17 6.53
CA TYR A 40 1.35 -18.38 5.11
C TYR A 40 0.19 -17.48 4.67
N SER A 41 -0.93 -17.53 5.39
CA SER A 41 -2.12 -16.74 5.07
C SER A 41 -1.86 -15.24 5.21
N THR A 42 -1.15 -14.83 6.25
CA THR A 42 -0.79 -13.42 6.50
C THR A 42 0.06 -12.83 5.38
N VAL A 43 1.10 -13.55 4.94
CA VAL A 43 1.97 -13.12 3.82
C VAL A 43 1.18 -13.02 2.51
N SER A 44 0.28 -13.97 2.24
CA SER A 44 -0.59 -13.96 1.06
C SER A 44 -1.50 -12.72 1.01
N ASN A 45 -2.08 -12.35 2.15
CA ASN A 45 -2.93 -11.17 2.28
C ASN A 45 -2.14 -9.87 2.11
N LEU A 46 -0.94 -9.80 2.70
CA LEU A 46 -0.03 -8.65 2.52
C LEU A 46 0.39 -8.49 1.06
N LYS A 47 0.67 -9.61 0.35
CA LYS A 47 0.95 -9.60 -1.09
C LYS A 47 -0.21 -8.95 -1.85
N THR A 48 -1.44 -9.37 -1.56
CA THR A 48 -2.64 -8.83 -2.22
C THR A 48 -2.83 -7.34 -1.95
N LEU A 49 -2.52 -6.88 -0.72
CA LEU A 49 -2.56 -5.47 -0.37
C LEU A 49 -1.58 -4.67 -1.24
N VAL A 50 -0.31 -5.08 -1.30
CA VAL A 50 0.72 -4.33 -2.04
C VAL A 50 0.48 -4.37 -3.55
N GLN A 51 -0.10 -5.45 -4.09
CA GLN A 51 -0.51 -5.54 -5.49
C GLN A 51 -1.56 -4.49 -5.91
N ARG A 52 -2.31 -3.93 -4.96
CA ARG A 52 -3.33 -2.90 -5.22
C ARG A 52 -2.80 -1.47 -5.15
N LEU A 53 -1.63 -1.27 -4.54
CA LEU A 53 -1.05 0.07 -4.35
C LEU A 53 -0.70 0.78 -5.67
N PRO A 54 -0.13 0.12 -6.71
CA PRO A 54 0.18 0.77 -7.98
C PRO A 54 -1.02 1.52 -8.60
N GLN A 55 -2.19 0.87 -8.62
CA GLN A 55 -3.41 1.49 -9.14
C GLN A 55 -3.81 2.73 -8.35
N THR A 56 -3.63 2.71 -7.02
CA THR A 56 -3.94 3.86 -6.16
C THR A 56 -3.00 5.03 -6.46
N PHE A 57 -1.71 4.76 -6.66
CA PHE A 57 -0.72 5.77 -7.02
C PHE A 57 -1.00 6.39 -8.39
N GLU A 58 -1.33 5.57 -9.38
CA GLU A 58 -1.73 6.03 -10.73
C GLU A 58 -2.97 6.94 -10.66
N GLN A 59 -3.97 6.59 -9.86
CA GLN A 59 -5.19 7.40 -9.67
C GLN A 59 -4.91 8.74 -8.96
N ILE A 60 -4.05 8.74 -7.93
CA ILE A 60 -3.63 9.98 -7.26
C ILE A 60 -2.92 10.91 -8.25
N PHE A 61 -2.01 10.39 -9.06
CA PHE A 61 -1.32 11.20 -10.05
C PHE A 61 -2.28 11.72 -11.13
N ALA A 62 -3.20 10.89 -11.62
CA ALA A 62 -4.19 11.32 -12.61
C ALA A 62 -5.05 12.50 -12.12
N PHE A 63 -5.45 12.48 -10.84
CA PHE A 63 -6.15 13.60 -10.22
C PHE A 63 -5.31 14.88 -10.19
N LEU A 64 -4.04 14.79 -9.82
CA LEU A 64 -3.14 15.95 -9.79
C LEU A 64 -2.84 16.48 -11.20
N ALA A 65 -2.70 15.60 -12.19
CA ALA A 65 -2.50 15.98 -13.58
C ALA A 65 -3.70 16.76 -14.13
N ASP A 66 -4.93 16.34 -13.82
CA ASP A 66 -6.16 17.06 -14.20
C ASP A 66 -6.22 18.47 -13.58
N LEU A 67 -5.90 18.60 -12.28
CA LEU A 67 -5.80 19.90 -11.63
C LEU A 67 -4.71 20.78 -12.26
N HIS A 68 -3.59 20.18 -12.65
CA HIS A 68 -2.48 20.89 -13.28
C HIS A 68 -2.86 21.44 -14.66
N GLU A 69 -3.45 20.60 -15.51
CA GLU A 69 -3.93 20.97 -16.84
C GLU A 69 -5.01 22.06 -16.78
N GLY A 70 -5.86 22.01 -15.74
CA GLY A 70 -6.86 23.05 -15.47
C GLY A 70 -6.29 24.35 -14.89
N GLY A 71 -4.97 24.47 -14.66
CA GLY A 71 -4.35 25.66 -14.07
C GLY A 71 -4.72 25.88 -12.59
N ASN A 72 -5.15 24.82 -11.90
CA ASN A 72 -5.64 24.88 -10.52
C ASN A 72 -4.55 24.63 -9.46
N LEU A 73 -3.31 24.37 -9.89
CA LEU A 73 -2.17 24.14 -9.00
C LEU A 73 -1.24 25.36 -8.95
N ARG A 74 -0.69 25.62 -7.77
CA ARG A 74 0.34 26.63 -7.53
C ARG A 74 1.44 26.00 -6.67
N SER A 75 2.66 26.49 -6.82
CA SER A 75 3.79 26.11 -5.98
C SER A 75 4.22 27.27 -5.09
N ASP A 76 4.67 26.97 -3.89
CA ASP A 76 5.35 27.96 -3.03
C ASP A 76 6.74 28.34 -3.57
N ARG A 77 7.28 27.55 -4.52
CA ARG A 77 8.59 27.74 -5.13
C ARG A 77 8.56 28.63 -6.37
N GLY A 78 7.38 28.96 -6.90
CA GLY A 78 7.27 29.72 -8.14
C GLY A 78 5.85 29.82 -8.69
N PRO A 79 5.67 30.58 -9.79
CA PRO A 79 4.35 30.84 -10.35
C PRO A 79 3.69 29.61 -11.01
N ASN A 80 4.47 28.58 -11.37
CA ASN A 80 3.99 27.32 -11.95
C ASN A 80 4.32 26.13 -11.03
N ALA A 81 3.53 25.06 -11.17
CA ALA A 81 3.69 23.83 -10.38
C ALA A 81 4.36 22.69 -11.17
N ASP A 82 4.87 22.97 -12.38
CA ASP A 82 5.35 21.98 -13.35
C ASP A 82 6.40 21.03 -12.75
N ASP A 83 7.44 21.59 -12.12
CA ASP A 83 8.53 20.82 -11.52
C ASP A 83 8.05 19.97 -10.34
N ASP A 84 7.12 20.47 -9.52
CA ASP A 84 6.59 19.74 -8.37
C ASP A 84 5.64 18.61 -8.82
N VAL A 85 4.82 18.85 -9.85
CA VAL A 85 3.96 17.81 -10.45
C VAL A 85 4.82 16.72 -11.08
N ALA A 86 5.89 17.08 -11.81
CA ALA A 86 6.83 16.12 -12.36
C ALA A 86 7.54 15.30 -11.27
N ALA A 87 7.93 15.93 -10.17
CA ALA A 87 8.54 15.26 -9.03
C ALA A 87 7.57 14.27 -8.35
N VAL A 88 6.30 14.66 -8.16
CA VAL A 88 5.27 13.76 -7.62
C VAL A 88 5.03 12.59 -8.56
N LYS A 89 4.96 12.82 -9.88
CA LYS A 89 4.84 11.74 -10.87
C LYS A 89 5.96 10.72 -10.70
N ALA A 90 7.21 11.20 -10.73
CA ALA A 90 8.36 10.33 -10.63
C ALA A 90 8.29 9.50 -9.34
N ALA A 91 8.04 10.15 -8.20
CA ALA A 91 7.96 9.45 -6.90
C ALA A 91 6.86 8.37 -6.86
N LEU A 92 5.68 8.63 -7.45
CA LEU A 92 4.59 7.67 -7.52
C LEU A 92 4.88 6.52 -8.50
N ASP A 93 5.57 6.79 -9.61
CA ASP A 93 6.04 5.74 -10.52
C ASP A 93 7.05 4.81 -9.81
N TRP A 94 8.04 5.37 -9.10
CA TRP A 94 8.99 4.60 -8.29
C TRP A 94 8.28 3.77 -7.21
N ALA A 95 7.31 4.37 -6.50
CA ALA A 95 6.54 3.66 -5.49
C ALA A 95 5.71 2.50 -6.07
N ALA A 96 5.18 2.65 -7.29
CA ALA A 96 4.47 1.58 -7.99
C ALA A 96 5.40 0.42 -8.35
N ASP A 97 6.62 0.70 -8.81
CA ASP A 97 7.63 -0.32 -9.09
C ASP A 97 8.10 -1.04 -7.82
N ASP A 98 8.35 -0.30 -6.74
CA ASP A 98 8.68 -0.88 -5.44
C ASP A 98 7.57 -1.77 -4.90
N ALA A 99 6.30 -1.39 -5.07
CA ALA A 99 5.16 -2.20 -4.68
C ALA A 99 5.06 -3.51 -5.48
N ARG A 100 5.38 -3.47 -6.79
CA ARG A 100 5.44 -4.68 -7.64
C ARG A 100 6.57 -5.60 -7.19
N ASN A 101 7.77 -5.07 -6.97
CA ASN A 101 8.92 -5.84 -6.47
C ASN A 101 8.64 -6.46 -5.09
N LEU A 102 7.98 -5.72 -4.20
CA LEU A 102 7.55 -6.23 -2.90
C LEU A 102 6.52 -7.35 -3.04
N ALA A 103 5.56 -7.23 -3.97
CA ALA A 103 4.60 -8.29 -4.24
C ALA A 103 5.28 -9.59 -4.68
N GLU A 104 6.28 -9.52 -5.57
CA GLU A 104 7.07 -10.68 -6.01
C GLU A 104 7.89 -11.31 -4.88
N THR A 105 8.46 -10.46 -4.02
CA THR A 105 9.21 -10.90 -2.84
C THR A 105 8.29 -11.61 -1.84
N LEU A 106 7.08 -11.08 -1.61
CA LEU A 106 6.08 -11.71 -0.76
C LEU A 106 5.54 -13.00 -1.37
N ASP A 107 5.44 -13.10 -2.69
CA ASP A 107 5.06 -14.35 -3.37
C ASP A 107 6.12 -15.45 -3.19
N SER A 108 7.39 -15.06 -3.26
CA SER A 108 8.52 -15.95 -2.97
C SER A 108 8.49 -16.43 -1.51
N ALA A 109 8.23 -15.53 -0.55
CA ALA A 109 8.09 -15.87 0.86
C ALA A 109 6.89 -16.79 1.11
N HIS A 110 5.74 -16.50 0.50
CA HIS A 110 4.54 -17.33 0.55
C HIS A 110 4.81 -18.75 0.03
N SER A 111 5.53 -18.87 -1.09
CA SER A 111 5.94 -20.16 -1.66
C SER A 111 6.91 -20.92 -0.74
N ALA A 112 7.86 -20.23 -0.11
CA ALA A 112 8.80 -20.82 0.83
C ALA A 112 8.15 -21.27 2.15
N LEU A 113 7.00 -20.69 2.52
CA LEU A 113 6.19 -21.13 3.66
C LEU A 113 5.37 -22.39 3.36
N SER A 114 5.06 -22.67 2.09
CA SER A 114 4.21 -23.80 1.69
C SER A 114 4.63 -25.18 2.23
N PRO A 115 5.92 -25.57 2.29
CA PRO A 115 6.33 -26.87 2.81
C PRO A 115 6.47 -26.91 4.35
N ILE A 116 6.28 -25.79 5.06
CA ILE A 116 6.51 -25.71 6.51
C ILE A 116 5.25 -26.16 7.25
N SER A 117 5.35 -27.27 7.98
CA SER A 117 4.28 -27.80 8.83
C SER A 117 4.64 -27.70 10.32
N TYR A 118 3.64 -27.57 11.18
CA TYR A 118 3.84 -27.67 12.62
C TYR A 118 4.19 -29.11 13.01
N ALA A 119 5.29 -29.29 13.75
CA ALA A 119 5.66 -30.57 14.34
C ALA A 119 5.29 -30.53 15.83
N ALA A 120 4.34 -31.39 16.23
CA ALA A 120 3.90 -31.55 17.61
C ALA A 120 4.89 -32.36 18.44
#